data_AF-A0A8T0S1T2-F1
#
_entry.id   AF-A0A8T0S1T2-F1
#
_cell.length_a   1.000
_cell.length_b   1.000
_cell.length_c   1.000
_cell.angle_alpha   90.00
_cell.angle_beta   90.00
_cell.angle_gamma   90.00
#
_symmetry.space_group_name_H-M   'P 1'
#
loop_
_entity.id
_entity.type
_entity.pdbx_description
1 polymer ?
#
loop_
_entity_poly.entity_id
_entity_poly.type
_entity_poly.pdbx_seq_one_letter_code
_entity_poly.pdbx_strand_id
1 'polypeptide(L)'
;MMYHSYALQVHGYIAPGNAVEQEDVPFVLVHGYHGSYSLRHWLQLSDWLPTLEATLALDEEQVRRVGDDSVGGPAVSRQLRLIRILMRDLLIGVNYLHSHGLAHTELRLENVHVSPIDKHVKVGILGNAADFHDNDPSSSTVASNNERRKMMIAFDMRCVGFIMAKMVLRELMDSSTFFKFKSFLTKGNDPSCLREFLLPILCQNSPSGNIGLQMLDRQWGAGWNLLALLLATKPEKRISCLDALRHPFLCGPKWRINPSTSIIRWGLGSTAVRMAEDYIYGSHQRRRLAYFVELMEVLNPNLRTENWLQLLHGRWRLLYCTGRHIGLTLRQPSPRILISDVFLTVSSESADPVFSLMSDIGFRIMPESNWPHDKSGTEGVLSVTTSARIAAGRIYINEQDSKESRAASSRSSRRYLRGKWRKASKMKELPASLPSVNIAMDEVNISMSCNSTLNVNSAQKVLQEIRTQTPPEMFDLSKIVCGTYIDARLMVLRGVNGSALLFIRSNPRTNS
;
A
#
# COMPACT_ATOMS: atom_id res chain seq x y z
N MET A 1 -18.57 -10.63 -29.58
CA MET A 1 -17.53 -10.92 -30.60
C MET A 1 -16.13 -10.41 -30.26
N MET A 2 -15.90 -9.24 -29.62
CA MET A 2 -14.53 -8.77 -29.28
C MET A 2 -13.77 -9.59 -28.21
N TYR A 3 -14.42 -10.47 -27.46
CA TYR A 3 -13.80 -11.12 -26.30
C TYR A 3 -13.08 -12.44 -26.62
N HIS A 4 -13.38 -13.09 -27.75
CA HIS A 4 -12.77 -14.37 -28.12
C HIS A 4 -11.27 -14.26 -28.41
N SER A 5 -10.76 -13.06 -28.71
CA SER A 5 -9.34 -12.86 -28.99
C SER A 5 -8.46 -12.97 -27.75
N TYR A 6 -9.01 -12.80 -26.54
CA TYR A 6 -8.26 -12.75 -25.28
C TYR A 6 -8.21 -14.09 -24.53
N ALA A 7 -8.92 -15.10 -25.03
CA ALA A 7 -8.78 -16.49 -24.62
C ALA A 7 -8.11 -17.28 -25.74
N LEU A 8 -7.39 -18.33 -25.38
CA LEU A 8 -6.72 -19.18 -26.35
C LEU A 8 -7.76 -20.00 -27.14
N GLN A 9 -7.68 -19.93 -28.47
CA GLN A 9 -8.65 -20.60 -29.34
C GLN A 9 -8.37 -22.11 -29.37
N VAL A 10 -9.36 -22.95 -29.08
CA VAL A 10 -9.26 -24.40 -29.22
C VAL A 10 -9.93 -24.80 -30.53
N HIS A 11 -9.21 -25.53 -31.38
CA HIS A 11 -9.72 -25.98 -32.68
C HIS A 11 -10.40 -27.35 -32.59
N GLY A 12 -10.04 -28.16 -31.61
CA GLY A 12 -10.62 -29.48 -31.38
C GLY A 12 -9.66 -30.38 -30.63
N TYR A 13 -9.89 -31.68 -30.71
CA TYR A 13 -9.00 -32.70 -30.18
C TYR A 13 -8.76 -33.76 -31.25
N ILE A 14 -7.61 -34.41 -31.19
CA ILE A 14 -7.29 -35.58 -32.00
C ILE A 14 -7.40 -36.78 -31.07
N ALA A 15 -8.44 -37.59 -31.29
CA ALA A 15 -8.53 -38.92 -30.74
C ALA A 15 -7.92 -39.91 -31.75
N PRO A 16 -7.01 -40.80 -31.32
CA PRO A 16 -6.48 -41.83 -32.19
C PRO A 16 -7.60 -42.79 -32.61
N GLY A 17 -7.76 -43.00 -33.92
CA GLY A 17 -8.75 -43.92 -34.45
C GLY A 17 -8.35 -45.37 -34.24
N ASN A 18 -9.22 -46.16 -33.60
CA ASN A 18 -9.26 -47.62 -33.57
C ASN A 18 -7.90 -48.35 -33.46
N ALA A 19 -7.06 -47.98 -32.48
CA ALA A 19 -5.96 -48.84 -32.04
C ALA A 19 -6.45 -49.66 -30.84
N VAL A 20 -6.54 -50.97 -31.07
CA VAL A 20 -6.82 -52.04 -30.13
C VAL A 20 -6.10 -51.79 -28.80
N GLU A 21 -6.85 -51.70 -27.70
CA GLU A 21 -6.44 -51.98 -26.31
C GLU A 21 -4.96 -51.73 -25.95
N GLN A 22 -4.44 -50.54 -26.24
CA GLN A 22 -3.23 -50.03 -25.59
C GLN A 22 -3.65 -48.91 -24.65
N GLU A 23 -3.48 -49.13 -23.34
CA GLU A 23 -3.98 -48.26 -22.27
C GLU A 23 -3.33 -46.86 -22.19
N ASP A 24 -2.39 -46.52 -23.07
CA ASP A 24 -1.60 -45.28 -23.02
C ASP A 24 -1.59 -44.48 -24.33
N VAL A 25 -2.73 -44.35 -25.03
CA VAL A 25 -2.76 -43.48 -26.22
C VAL A 25 -3.02 -42.01 -25.83
N PRO A 26 -2.12 -41.07 -26.16
CA PRO A 26 -2.24 -39.68 -25.69
C PRO A 26 -3.44 -38.97 -26.32
N PHE A 27 -4.27 -38.37 -25.47
CA PHE A 27 -5.29 -37.42 -25.91
C PHE A 27 -4.65 -36.07 -26.26
N VAL A 28 -4.78 -35.63 -27.51
CA VAL A 28 -4.12 -34.40 -28.00
C VAL A 28 -5.15 -33.31 -28.20
N LEU A 29 -5.04 -32.22 -27.43
CA LEU A 29 -5.83 -31.01 -27.63
C LEU A 29 -5.16 -30.12 -28.67
N VAL A 30 -5.90 -29.74 -29.72
CA VAL A 30 -5.41 -28.86 -30.79
C VAL A 30 -5.92 -27.45 -30.55
N HIS A 31 -4.99 -26.50 -30.47
CA HIS A 31 -5.30 -25.11 -30.18
C HIS A 31 -4.47 -24.15 -31.04
N GLY A 32 -4.91 -22.90 -31.12
CA GLY A 32 -4.25 -21.84 -31.87
C GLY A 32 -2.83 -21.60 -31.35
N TYR A 33 -1.88 -21.51 -32.27
CA TYR A 33 -0.52 -21.10 -31.96
C TYR A 33 -0.45 -19.57 -31.95
N HIS A 34 -0.14 -19.00 -30.80
CA HIS A 34 -0.10 -17.55 -30.61
C HIS A 34 1.30 -17.04 -30.27
N GLY A 35 2.34 -17.79 -30.66
CA GLY A 35 3.74 -17.52 -30.33
C GLY A 35 4.33 -18.56 -29.38
N SER A 36 5.65 -18.55 -29.23
CA SER A 36 6.42 -19.58 -28.52
C SER A 36 6.54 -19.38 -27.01
N TYR A 37 6.21 -18.20 -26.47
CA TYR A 37 6.59 -17.82 -25.10
C TYR A 37 5.40 -17.41 -24.23
N SER A 38 5.22 -18.14 -23.12
CA SER A 38 4.37 -17.68 -22.02
C SER A 38 5.02 -16.52 -21.27
N LEU A 39 4.23 -15.79 -20.49
CA LEU A 39 4.69 -14.67 -19.68
C LEU A 39 5.81 -15.08 -18.71
N ARG A 40 5.82 -16.34 -18.24
CA ARG A 40 6.94 -16.91 -17.47
C ARG A 40 8.26 -16.80 -18.22
N HIS A 41 8.29 -17.21 -19.50
CA HIS A 41 9.49 -17.19 -20.31
C HIS A 41 9.96 -15.75 -20.55
N TRP A 42 9.03 -14.83 -20.80
CA TRP A 42 9.34 -13.40 -20.91
C TRP A 42 10.02 -12.87 -19.64
N LEU A 43 9.45 -13.14 -18.45
CA LEU A 43 10.00 -12.66 -17.18
C LEU A 43 11.38 -13.23 -16.83
N GLN A 44 11.83 -14.30 -17.48
CA GLN A 44 13.19 -14.82 -17.33
C GLN A 44 14.22 -13.94 -18.06
N LEU A 45 13.84 -13.21 -19.11
CA LEU A 45 14.72 -12.32 -19.85
C LEU A 45 15.08 -11.08 -19.02
N SER A 46 16.36 -10.67 -19.06
CA SER A 46 16.87 -9.52 -18.31
C SER A 46 16.23 -8.19 -18.73
N ASP A 47 15.98 -8.05 -20.03
CA ASP A 47 15.47 -6.87 -20.73
C ASP A 47 14.07 -7.08 -21.29
N TRP A 48 13.27 -7.94 -20.64
CA TRP A 48 11.99 -8.41 -21.18
C TRP A 48 11.02 -7.30 -21.57
N LEU A 49 10.96 -6.18 -20.83
CA LEU A 49 10.06 -5.06 -21.14
C LEU A 49 10.47 -4.33 -22.42
N PRO A 50 11.71 -3.82 -22.58
CA PRO A 50 12.19 -3.28 -23.85
C PRO A 50 11.99 -4.24 -25.04
N THR A 51 12.35 -5.52 -24.86
CA THR A 51 12.24 -6.53 -25.92
C THR A 51 10.78 -6.80 -26.30
N LEU A 52 9.89 -6.87 -25.32
CA LEU A 52 8.46 -7.01 -25.54
C LEU A 52 7.86 -5.78 -26.22
N GLU A 53 8.28 -4.57 -25.85
CA GLU A 53 7.83 -3.33 -26.50
C GLU A 53 8.15 -3.35 -28.01
N ALA A 54 9.37 -3.75 -28.35
CA ALA A 54 9.80 -3.90 -29.74
C ALA A 54 9.02 -5.01 -30.46
N THR A 55 8.75 -6.12 -29.78
CA THR A 55 8.04 -7.28 -30.35
C THR A 55 6.57 -6.98 -30.63
N LEU A 56 5.88 -6.27 -29.74
CA LEU A 56 4.46 -5.93 -29.91
C LEU A 56 4.23 -4.81 -30.92
N ALA A 57 5.25 -3.99 -31.23
CA ALA A 57 5.15 -2.86 -32.15
C ALA A 57 3.86 -2.04 -31.91
N LEU A 58 3.71 -1.56 -30.66
CA LEU A 58 2.51 -0.89 -30.19
C LEU A 58 2.25 0.41 -30.97
N ASP A 59 1.01 0.57 -31.42
CA ASP A 59 0.53 1.79 -32.07
C ASP A 59 -0.06 2.78 -31.06
N GLU A 60 -0.38 3.99 -31.52
CA GLU A 60 -1.01 5.01 -30.69
C GLU A 60 -2.39 4.60 -30.16
N GLU A 61 -3.11 3.72 -30.85
CA GLU A 61 -4.44 3.29 -30.43
C GLU A 61 -4.35 2.44 -29.16
N GLN A 62 -3.43 1.46 -29.12
CA GLN A 62 -3.18 0.65 -27.92
C GLN A 62 -2.76 1.51 -26.73
N VAL A 63 -1.92 2.52 -26.98
CA VAL A 63 -1.48 3.46 -25.95
C VAL A 63 -2.64 4.30 -25.40
N ARG A 64 -3.54 4.78 -26.27
CA ARG A 64 -4.73 5.55 -25.86
C ARG A 64 -5.71 4.73 -25.02
N ARG A 65 -5.82 3.41 -25.26
CA ARG A 65 -6.68 2.51 -24.46
C ARG A 65 -6.34 2.56 -22.98
N VAL A 66 -5.06 2.67 -22.62
CA VAL A 66 -4.59 2.78 -21.23
C VAL A 66 -4.41 4.21 -20.74
N GLY A 67 -4.90 5.18 -21.52
CA GLY A 67 -4.99 6.59 -21.14
C GLY A 67 -3.69 7.39 -21.24
N ASP A 68 -2.69 6.89 -21.96
CA ASP A 68 -1.44 7.60 -22.22
C ASP A 68 -1.49 8.35 -23.58
N ASP A 69 -0.60 9.34 -23.74
CA ASP A 69 -0.69 10.35 -24.81
C ASP A 69 0.29 10.14 -25.96
N SER A 70 1.38 9.43 -25.71
CA SER A 70 2.45 9.23 -26.68
C SER A 70 3.08 7.86 -26.48
N VAL A 71 3.64 7.29 -27.56
CA VAL A 71 4.38 6.03 -27.48
C VAL A 71 5.77 6.25 -26.82
N GLY A 72 6.28 7.49 -26.82
CA GLY A 72 7.56 7.85 -26.20
C GLY A 72 7.52 8.12 -24.70
N GLY A 73 8.62 8.70 -24.20
CA GLY A 73 8.78 9.17 -22.83
C GLY A 73 9.87 8.44 -22.03
N PRO A 74 10.05 8.80 -20.74
CA PRO A 74 11.01 8.15 -19.85
C PRO A 74 10.80 6.64 -19.79
N ALA A 75 11.88 5.86 -19.61
CA ALA A 75 11.83 4.39 -19.59
C ALA A 75 10.76 3.83 -18.64
N VAL A 76 10.68 4.36 -17.42
CA VAL A 76 9.66 3.96 -16.41
C VAL A 76 8.23 4.21 -16.89
N SER A 77 7.99 5.28 -17.68
CA SER A 77 6.66 5.55 -18.26
C SER A 77 6.30 4.52 -19.33
N ARG A 78 7.24 4.19 -20.22
CA ARG A 78 7.04 3.21 -21.30
C ARG A 78 6.78 1.82 -20.73
N GLN A 79 7.59 1.41 -19.75
CA GLN A 79 7.43 0.15 -19.03
C GLN A 79 6.09 0.07 -18.29
N LEU A 80 5.69 1.12 -17.58
CA LEU A 80 4.39 1.18 -16.92
C LEU A 80 3.21 1.04 -17.90
N ARG A 81 3.33 1.64 -19.08
CA ARG A 81 2.32 1.50 -20.12
C ARG A 81 2.17 0.06 -20.58
N LEU A 82 3.27 -0.62 -20.86
CA LEU A 82 3.26 -2.05 -21.22
C LEU A 82 2.57 -2.87 -20.15
N ILE A 83 2.95 -2.68 -18.88
CA ILE A 83 2.29 -3.37 -17.76
C ILE A 83 0.78 -3.13 -17.76
N ARG A 84 0.31 -1.90 -17.98
CA ARG A 84 -1.13 -1.62 -18.03
C ARG A 84 -1.83 -2.33 -19.17
N ILE A 85 -1.22 -2.37 -20.36
CA ILE A 85 -1.77 -3.07 -21.52
C ILE A 85 -1.91 -4.55 -21.21
N LEU A 86 -0.82 -5.19 -20.77
CA LEU A 86 -0.81 -6.61 -20.43
C LEU A 86 -1.81 -6.95 -19.31
N MET A 87 -1.88 -6.12 -18.26
CA MET A 87 -2.84 -6.29 -17.16
C MET A 87 -4.29 -6.13 -17.62
N ARG A 88 -4.55 -5.16 -18.51
CA ARG A 88 -5.88 -4.93 -19.06
C ARG A 88 -6.32 -6.11 -19.92
N ASP A 89 -5.44 -6.60 -20.80
CA ASP A 89 -5.71 -7.76 -21.66
C ASP A 89 -5.99 -9.02 -20.83
N LEU A 90 -5.16 -9.27 -19.82
CA LEU A 90 -5.36 -10.36 -18.86
C LEU A 90 -6.73 -10.27 -18.18
N LEU A 91 -7.09 -9.09 -17.67
CA LEU A 91 -8.38 -8.87 -17.02
C LEU A 91 -9.56 -8.98 -18.01
N ILE A 92 -9.41 -8.54 -19.25
CA ILE A 92 -10.45 -8.73 -20.28
C ILE A 92 -10.68 -10.22 -20.54
N GLY A 93 -9.61 -11.01 -20.65
CA GLY A 93 -9.70 -12.46 -20.82
C GLY A 93 -10.34 -13.16 -19.61
N VAL A 94 -9.95 -12.78 -18.38
CA VAL A 94 -10.55 -13.33 -17.16
C VAL A 94 -12.03 -12.92 -17.02
N ASN A 95 -12.37 -11.66 -17.29
CA ASN A 95 -13.74 -11.17 -17.27
C ASN A 95 -14.62 -11.91 -18.28
N TYR A 96 -14.06 -12.25 -19.44
CA TYR A 96 -14.76 -13.06 -20.44
C TYR A 96 -15.11 -14.45 -19.90
N LEU A 97 -14.18 -15.16 -19.25
CA LEU A 97 -14.49 -16.45 -18.62
C LEU A 97 -15.59 -16.30 -17.56
N HIS A 98 -15.45 -15.30 -16.68
CA HIS A 98 -16.41 -15.04 -15.62
C HIS A 98 -17.80 -14.64 -16.15
N SER A 99 -17.88 -13.98 -17.31
CA SER A 99 -19.18 -13.67 -17.93
C SER A 99 -19.84 -14.88 -18.58
N HIS A 100 -19.08 -15.92 -18.90
CA HIS A 100 -19.57 -17.19 -19.48
C HIS A 100 -19.77 -18.29 -18.43
N GLY A 101 -19.75 -17.94 -17.14
CA GLY A 101 -20.02 -18.90 -16.07
C GLY A 101 -18.82 -19.72 -15.62
N LEU A 102 -17.61 -19.42 -16.10
CA LEU A 102 -16.41 -20.21 -15.85
C LEU A 102 -15.41 -19.45 -14.97
N ALA A 103 -14.81 -20.14 -14.01
CA ALA A 103 -13.55 -19.73 -13.40
C ALA A 103 -12.38 -20.47 -14.06
N HIS A 104 -11.23 -19.81 -14.18
CA HIS A 104 -10.04 -20.47 -14.68
C HIS A 104 -9.42 -21.40 -13.64
N THR A 105 -9.44 -21.03 -12.35
CA THR A 105 -8.92 -21.76 -11.17
C THR A 105 -7.42 -22.08 -11.15
N GLU A 106 -6.72 -21.80 -12.24
CA GLU A 106 -5.30 -22.13 -12.41
C GLU A 106 -4.54 -21.02 -13.14
N LEU A 107 -4.89 -19.76 -12.87
CA LEU A 107 -4.16 -18.63 -13.44
C LEU A 107 -2.74 -18.58 -12.88
N ARG A 108 -1.76 -18.84 -13.75
CA ARG A 108 -0.33 -18.79 -13.46
C ARG A 108 0.42 -18.16 -14.63
N LEU A 109 1.70 -17.83 -14.44
CA LEU A 109 2.51 -17.19 -15.49
C LEU A 109 2.69 -18.08 -16.72
N GLU A 110 2.62 -19.40 -16.53
CA GLU A 110 2.70 -20.42 -17.57
C GLU A 110 1.48 -20.39 -18.49
N ASN A 111 0.31 -20.03 -17.92
CA ASN A 111 -0.99 -20.05 -18.58
C ASN A 111 -1.36 -18.68 -19.19
N VAL A 112 -0.40 -17.79 -19.36
CA VAL A 112 -0.61 -16.45 -19.93
C VAL A 112 0.34 -16.29 -21.09
N HIS A 113 -0.20 -16.13 -22.30
CA HIS A 113 0.57 -16.10 -23.54
C HIS A 113 0.57 -14.71 -24.14
N VAL A 114 1.74 -14.23 -24.53
CA VAL A 114 1.86 -12.98 -25.29
C VAL A 114 1.72 -13.35 -26.76
N SER A 115 0.79 -12.72 -27.48
CA SER A 115 0.66 -12.87 -28.93
C SER A 115 1.27 -11.68 -29.67
N PRO A 116 2.43 -11.85 -30.34
CA PRO A 116 2.99 -10.79 -31.18
C PRO A 116 2.10 -10.44 -32.37
N ILE A 117 1.40 -11.44 -32.91
CA ILE A 117 0.52 -11.29 -34.08
C ILE A 117 -0.70 -10.43 -33.72
N ASP A 118 -1.37 -10.78 -32.61
CA ASP A 118 -2.55 -10.06 -32.18
C ASP A 118 -2.22 -8.81 -31.32
N LYS A 119 -0.94 -8.64 -30.97
CA LYS A 119 -0.39 -7.56 -30.14
C LYS A 119 -0.98 -7.44 -28.73
N HIS A 120 -1.53 -8.52 -28.18
CA HIS A 120 -2.11 -8.56 -26.83
C HIS A 120 -1.84 -9.89 -26.10
N VAL A 121 -2.22 -9.93 -24.82
CA VAL A 121 -2.11 -11.14 -23.99
C VAL A 121 -3.36 -12.02 -24.09
N LYS A 122 -3.14 -13.33 -24.17
CA LYS A 122 -4.20 -14.34 -24.14
C LYS A 122 -4.11 -15.21 -22.89
N VAL A 123 -5.26 -15.45 -22.28
CA VAL A 123 -5.44 -16.41 -21.20
C VAL A 123 -5.43 -17.83 -21.80
N GLY A 124 -4.54 -18.67 -21.29
CA GLY A 124 -4.22 -20.00 -21.78
C GLY A 124 -5.22 -21.09 -21.41
N ILE A 125 -4.78 -22.34 -21.53
CA ILE A 125 -5.63 -23.53 -21.56
C ILE A 125 -6.38 -23.73 -20.23
N LEU A 126 -7.68 -23.97 -20.35
CA LEU A 126 -8.66 -24.13 -19.28
C LEU A 126 -8.66 -25.55 -18.66
N GLY A 127 -7.49 -26.17 -18.50
CA GLY A 127 -7.39 -27.59 -18.10
C GLY A 127 -8.06 -27.92 -16.76
N ASN A 128 -8.09 -26.96 -15.84
CA ASN A 128 -8.76 -27.07 -14.54
C ASN A 128 -9.92 -26.08 -14.36
N ALA A 129 -10.40 -25.47 -15.45
CA ALA A 129 -11.49 -24.51 -15.35
C ALA A 129 -12.73 -25.17 -14.74
N ALA A 130 -13.45 -24.39 -13.93
CA ALA A 130 -14.61 -24.89 -13.20
C ALA A 130 -15.81 -24.00 -13.46
N ASP A 131 -16.97 -24.64 -13.62
CA ASP A 131 -18.25 -23.97 -13.73
C ASP A 131 -18.67 -23.39 -12.37
N PHE A 132 -19.30 -22.22 -12.40
CA PHE A 132 -19.92 -21.61 -11.23
C PHE A 132 -21.13 -22.38 -10.73
N HIS A 133 -21.80 -23.14 -11.60
CA HIS A 133 -22.96 -23.94 -11.26
C HIS A 133 -22.53 -25.36 -10.85
N ASP A 134 -22.94 -25.80 -9.66
CA ASP A 134 -22.92 -27.23 -9.34
C ASP A 134 -24.07 -27.91 -10.05
N ASN A 135 -23.77 -28.97 -10.79
CA ASN A 135 -24.77 -29.87 -11.38
C ASN A 135 -25.36 -30.85 -10.36
N ASP A 136 -24.98 -30.72 -9.08
CA ASP A 136 -25.36 -31.65 -8.02
C ASP A 136 -26.76 -31.29 -7.47
N PRO A 137 -27.79 -32.13 -7.68
CA PRO A 137 -29.17 -31.81 -7.29
C PRO A 137 -29.34 -31.66 -5.77
N SER A 138 -28.40 -32.21 -5.00
CA SER A 138 -28.46 -32.37 -3.54
C SER A 138 -28.06 -31.12 -2.73
N SER A 139 -27.39 -30.14 -3.34
CA SER A 139 -26.81 -28.97 -2.64
C SER A 139 -27.41 -27.60 -3.06
N SER A 140 -28.49 -27.64 -3.84
CA SER A 140 -28.97 -26.55 -4.71
C SER A 140 -29.78 -25.46 -4.00
N THR A 141 -29.19 -24.75 -3.04
CA THR A 141 -29.71 -23.42 -2.68
C THR A 141 -29.08 -22.34 -3.57
N VAL A 142 -29.87 -21.40 -4.08
CA VAL A 142 -29.36 -20.27 -4.90
C VAL A 142 -28.28 -19.46 -4.16
N ALA A 143 -28.31 -19.46 -2.82
CA ALA A 143 -27.32 -18.82 -1.98
C ALA A 143 -25.95 -19.52 -2.01
N SER A 144 -25.89 -20.85 -1.91
CA SER A 144 -24.62 -21.61 -1.93
C SER A 144 -23.89 -21.47 -3.27
N ASN A 145 -24.64 -21.50 -4.38
CA ASN A 145 -24.09 -21.28 -5.72
C ASN A 145 -23.50 -19.87 -5.89
N ASN A 146 -24.16 -18.85 -5.33
CA ASN A 146 -23.64 -17.49 -5.37
C ASN A 146 -22.37 -17.32 -4.52
N GLU A 147 -22.26 -18.02 -3.40
CA GLU A 147 -21.06 -18.00 -2.56
C GLU A 147 -19.89 -18.72 -3.23
N ARG A 148 -20.11 -19.92 -3.78
CA ARG A 148 -19.12 -20.66 -4.59
C ARG A 148 -18.60 -19.80 -5.75
N ARG A 149 -19.50 -19.19 -6.52
CA ARG A 149 -19.14 -18.27 -7.61
C ARG A 149 -18.25 -17.13 -7.12
N LYS A 150 -18.61 -16.46 -6.03
CA LYS A 150 -17.80 -15.37 -5.45
C LYS A 150 -16.42 -15.85 -5.04
N MET A 151 -16.32 -17.02 -4.41
CA MET A 151 -15.06 -17.62 -3.98
C MET A 151 -14.14 -17.94 -5.17
N MET A 152 -14.70 -18.53 -6.24
CA MET A 152 -13.95 -18.87 -7.45
C MET A 152 -13.47 -17.62 -8.20
N ILE A 153 -14.33 -16.61 -8.38
CA ILE A 153 -13.94 -15.32 -8.97
C ILE A 153 -12.84 -14.68 -8.13
N ALA A 154 -13.02 -14.63 -6.81
CA ALA A 154 -12.01 -14.06 -5.93
C ALA A 154 -10.69 -14.82 -6.04
N PHE A 155 -10.71 -16.15 -6.15
CA PHE A 155 -9.50 -16.95 -6.33
C PHE A 155 -8.73 -16.53 -7.59
N ASP A 156 -9.40 -16.46 -8.74
CA ASP A 156 -8.80 -16.01 -10.00
C ASP A 156 -8.21 -14.60 -9.88
N MET A 157 -8.94 -13.66 -9.26
CA MET A 157 -8.47 -12.29 -9.06
C MET A 157 -7.23 -12.22 -8.15
N ARG A 158 -7.09 -13.14 -7.19
CA ARG A 158 -5.87 -13.26 -6.36
C ARG A 158 -4.68 -13.71 -7.20
N CYS A 159 -4.89 -14.67 -8.09
CA CYS A 159 -3.88 -15.13 -9.02
C CYS A 159 -3.44 -14.02 -9.99
N VAL A 160 -4.39 -13.21 -10.50
CA VAL A 160 -4.08 -11.98 -11.26
C VAL A 160 -3.22 -11.02 -10.44
N GLY A 161 -3.50 -10.86 -9.14
CA GLY A 161 -2.66 -10.08 -8.22
C GLY A 161 -1.22 -10.60 -8.13
N PHE A 162 -1.01 -11.91 -8.06
CA PHE A 162 0.33 -12.50 -8.07
C PHE A 162 1.05 -12.33 -9.41
N ILE A 163 0.33 -12.43 -10.52
CA ILE A 163 0.87 -12.18 -11.87
C ILE A 163 1.30 -10.71 -11.97
N MET A 164 0.43 -9.76 -11.58
CA MET A 164 0.75 -8.34 -11.53
C MET A 164 2.00 -8.06 -10.69
N ALA A 165 2.08 -8.64 -9.49
CA ALA A 165 3.21 -8.46 -8.60
C ALA A 165 4.52 -8.89 -9.27
N LYS A 166 4.56 -10.07 -9.90
CA LYS A 166 5.76 -10.60 -10.56
C LYS A 166 6.12 -9.85 -11.85
N MET A 167 5.13 -9.34 -12.57
CA MET A 167 5.37 -8.51 -13.75
C MET A 167 6.02 -7.19 -13.38
N VAL A 168 5.59 -6.55 -12.27
CA VAL A 168 6.11 -5.25 -11.88
C VAL A 168 7.38 -5.35 -11.04
N LEU A 169 7.43 -6.33 -10.13
CA LEU A 169 8.55 -6.59 -9.22
C LEU A 169 9.17 -7.94 -9.58
N ARG A 170 10.07 -7.91 -10.57
CA ARG A 170 10.67 -9.12 -11.14
C ARG A 170 11.49 -9.91 -10.11
N GLU A 171 11.96 -9.27 -9.05
CA GLU A 171 12.61 -9.93 -7.91
C GLU A 171 11.71 -10.98 -7.24
N LEU A 172 10.39 -10.89 -7.41
CA LEU A 172 9.44 -11.91 -6.96
C LEU A 172 9.42 -13.17 -7.84
N MET A 173 10.24 -13.23 -8.89
CA MET A 173 10.54 -14.48 -9.60
C MET A 173 11.50 -15.36 -8.80
N ASP A 174 12.32 -14.78 -7.91
CA ASP A 174 13.13 -15.53 -6.97
C ASP A 174 12.25 -16.21 -5.90
N SER A 175 12.50 -17.50 -5.67
CA SER A 175 11.67 -18.32 -4.77
C SER A 175 11.74 -17.83 -3.32
N SER A 176 12.93 -17.39 -2.87
CA SER A 176 13.14 -16.96 -1.48
C SER A 176 12.41 -15.65 -1.18
N THR A 177 12.50 -14.69 -2.11
CA THR A 177 11.83 -13.40 -2.02
C THR A 177 10.32 -13.55 -2.14
N PHE A 178 9.86 -14.41 -3.06
CA PHE A 178 8.44 -14.72 -3.20
C PHE A 178 7.86 -15.47 -2.00
N PHE A 179 8.64 -16.30 -1.32
CA PHE A 179 8.23 -16.95 -0.08
C PHE A 179 7.99 -15.91 1.03
N LYS A 180 8.90 -14.95 1.22
CA LYS A 180 8.71 -13.84 2.17
C LYS A 180 7.44 -13.04 1.86
N PHE A 181 7.22 -12.72 0.59
CA PHE A 181 6.01 -12.05 0.12
C PHE A 181 4.72 -12.86 0.38
N LYS A 182 4.72 -14.17 0.11
CA LYS A 182 3.56 -15.02 0.43
C LYS A 182 3.33 -15.15 1.93
N SER A 183 4.40 -15.32 2.71
CA SER A 183 4.35 -15.40 4.17
C SER A 183 3.73 -14.14 4.78
N PHE A 184 4.05 -12.97 4.23
CA PHE A 184 3.44 -11.70 4.63
C PHE A 184 1.91 -11.75 4.50
N LEU A 185 1.39 -12.24 3.37
CA LEU A 185 -0.06 -12.35 3.13
C LEU A 185 -0.72 -13.45 3.96
N THR A 186 -0.08 -14.62 4.13
CA THR A 186 -0.66 -15.75 4.89
C THR A 186 -0.73 -15.48 6.39
N LYS A 187 0.15 -14.63 6.93
CA LYS A 187 0.09 -14.14 8.32
C LYS A 187 -1.08 -13.17 8.58
N GLY A 188 -1.90 -12.87 7.55
CA GLY A 188 -3.06 -11.99 7.68
C GLY A 188 -2.72 -10.50 7.69
N ASN A 189 -1.50 -10.12 7.33
CA ASN A 189 -1.14 -8.70 7.20
C ASN A 189 -1.93 -8.04 6.07
N ASP A 190 -2.25 -6.76 6.25
CA ASP A 190 -3.00 -6.01 5.25
C ASP A 190 -2.13 -5.76 3.99
N PRO A 191 -2.59 -6.17 2.79
CA PRO A 191 -1.86 -5.94 1.53
C PRO A 191 -1.58 -4.47 1.21
N SER A 192 -2.30 -3.54 1.83
CA SER A 192 -2.02 -2.11 1.70
C SER A 192 -0.58 -1.81 2.14
N CYS A 193 -0.05 -2.51 3.16
CA CYS A 193 1.29 -2.31 3.70
C CYS A 193 2.41 -2.97 2.87
N LEU A 194 2.10 -3.45 1.65
CA LEU A 194 3.06 -4.14 0.79
C LEU A 194 4.23 -3.25 0.39
N ARG A 195 4.00 -1.95 0.15
CA ARG A 195 5.06 -1.01 -0.22
C ARG A 195 6.12 -0.95 0.88
N GLU A 196 5.69 -0.76 2.12
CA GLU A 196 6.56 -0.60 3.29
C GLU A 196 7.29 -1.90 3.63
N PHE A 197 6.63 -3.04 3.40
CA PHE A 197 7.24 -4.36 3.56
C PHE A 197 8.32 -4.64 2.50
N LEU A 198 8.04 -4.34 1.23
CA LEU A 198 8.91 -4.68 0.11
C LEU A 198 10.06 -3.69 -0.10
N LEU A 199 9.87 -2.40 0.21
CA LEU A 199 10.89 -1.36 0.03
C LEU A 199 12.26 -1.76 0.62
N PRO A 200 12.39 -2.18 1.90
CA PRO A 200 13.69 -2.58 2.45
C PRO A 200 14.22 -3.89 1.88
N ILE A 201 13.38 -4.78 1.36
CA ILE A 201 13.80 -6.07 0.79
C ILE A 201 14.40 -5.85 -0.61
N LEU A 202 13.73 -5.02 -1.42
CA LEU A 202 14.08 -4.83 -2.83
C LEU A 202 15.14 -3.75 -3.05
N CYS A 203 15.27 -2.77 -2.15
CA CYS A 203 16.25 -1.69 -2.29
C CYS A 203 17.63 -2.01 -1.67
N GLN A 204 17.80 -3.13 -0.96
CA GLN A 204 19.06 -3.49 -0.31
C GLN A 204 20.27 -3.51 -1.26
N ASN A 205 20.06 -3.87 -2.52
CA ASN A 205 21.12 -4.10 -3.50
C ASN A 205 21.11 -3.08 -4.66
N SER A 206 20.35 -1.99 -4.57
CA SER A 206 20.13 -1.09 -5.71
C SER A 206 20.17 0.38 -5.31
N PRO A 207 21.34 1.06 -5.41
CA PRO A 207 21.48 2.46 -5.04
C PRO A 207 20.69 3.41 -5.96
N SER A 208 20.36 2.98 -7.19
CA SER A 208 19.52 3.71 -8.15
C SER A 208 18.01 3.52 -7.94
N GLY A 209 17.62 2.73 -6.92
CA GLY A 209 16.23 2.37 -6.64
C GLY A 209 15.66 1.30 -7.58
N ASN A 210 14.51 0.75 -7.21
CA ASN A 210 13.84 -0.30 -7.98
C ASN A 210 12.81 0.30 -8.95
N ILE A 211 12.93 -0.01 -10.23
CA ILE A 211 12.04 0.54 -11.27
C ILE A 211 10.57 0.13 -11.05
N GLY A 212 10.34 -1.11 -10.63
CA GLY A 212 9.00 -1.62 -10.30
C GLY A 212 8.33 -0.85 -9.16
N LEU A 213 9.08 -0.52 -8.10
CA LEU A 213 8.59 0.34 -7.02
C LEU A 213 8.23 1.74 -7.54
N GLN A 214 9.07 2.33 -8.40
CA GLN A 214 8.78 3.63 -9.03
C GLN A 214 7.52 3.58 -9.90
N MET A 215 7.28 2.47 -10.60
CA MET A 215 6.08 2.25 -11.40
C MET A 215 4.81 2.21 -10.53
N LEU A 216 4.84 1.49 -9.41
CA LEU A 216 3.70 1.39 -8.50
C LEU A 216 3.45 2.69 -7.72
N ASP A 217 4.50 3.47 -7.44
CA ASP A 217 4.44 4.77 -6.76
C ASP A 217 3.88 5.90 -7.63
N ARG A 218 3.82 5.73 -8.95
CA ARG A 218 3.26 6.72 -9.87
C ARG A 218 1.74 6.87 -9.69
N GLN A 219 1.22 8.00 -10.18
CA GLN A 219 -0.21 8.34 -10.11
C GLN A 219 -0.78 8.18 -8.70
N TRP A 220 -0.09 8.79 -7.73
CA TRP A 220 -0.50 8.77 -6.32
C TRP A 220 -0.58 7.35 -5.73
N GLY A 221 0.27 6.43 -6.20
CA GLY A 221 0.33 5.06 -5.70
C GLY A 221 -0.82 4.17 -6.19
N ALA A 222 -1.42 4.47 -7.34
CA ALA A 222 -2.55 3.70 -7.87
C ALA A 222 -2.19 2.22 -8.13
N GLY A 223 -0.93 1.93 -8.51
CA GLY A 223 -0.48 0.56 -8.72
C GLY A 223 -0.50 -0.26 -7.44
N TRP A 224 -0.01 0.32 -6.34
CA TRP A 224 -0.10 -0.28 -5.01
C TRP A 224 -1.54 -0.49 -4.56
N ASN A 225 -2.45 0.45 -4.86
CA ASN A 225 -3.85 0.29 -4.49
C ASN A 225 -4.50 -0.91 -5.19
N LEU A 226 -4.34 -0.99 -6.52
CA LEU A 226 -4.88 -2.11 -7.29
C LEU A 226 -4.30 -3.44 -6.80
N LEU A 227 -2.99 -3.48 -6.58
CA LEU A 227 -2.32 -4.69 -6.09
C LEU A 227 -2.85 -5.12 -4.72
N ALA A 228 -3.05 -4.17 -3.81
CA ALA A 228 -3.62 -4.45 -2.49
C ALA A 228 -5.07 -4.98 -2.58
N LEU A 229 -5.87 -4.43 -3.49
CA LEU A 229 -7.24 -4.86 -3.73
C LEU A 229 -7.34 -6.24 -4.39
N LEU A 230 -6.41 -6.57 -5.31
CA LEU A 230 -6.32 -7.91 -5.92
C LEU A 230 -5.87 -8.97 -4.89
N LEU A 231 -4.99 -8.58 -3.97
CA LEU A 231 -4.42 -9.47 -2.95
C LEU A 231 -5.13 -9.42 -1.60
N ALA A 232 -6.30 -8.78 -1.52
CA ALA A 232 -7.10 -8.71 -0.30
C ALA A 232 -7.24 -10.09 0.37
N THR A 233 -6.95 -10.16 1.67
CA THR A 233 -6.94 -11.42 2.44
C THR A 233 -8.31 -12.09 2.44
N LYS A 234 -9.35 -11.29 2.65
CA LYS A 234 -10.75 -11.71 2.61
C LYS A 234 -11.28 -11.72 1.16
N PRO A 235 -11.85 -12.84 0.68
CA PRO A 235 -12.42 -12.93 -0.68
C PRO A 235 -13.44 -11.83 -0.99
N GLU A 236 -14.27 -11.44 -0.01
CA GLU A 236 -15.37 -10.47 -0.19
C GLU A 236 -14.86 -9.04 -0.35
N LYS A 237 -13.64 -8.76 0.12
CA LYS A 237 -12.97 -7.46 -0.04
C LYS A 237 -12.14 -7.38 -1.32
N ARG A 238 -12.00 -8.48 -2.04
CA ARG A 238 -11.18 -8.56 -3.25
C ARG A 238 -11.91 -7.90 -4.41
N ILE A 239 -11.19 -7.09 -5.18
CA ILE A 239 -11.77 -6.38 -6.32
C ILE A 239 -12.26 -7.36 -7.40
N SER A 240 -13.42 -7.06 -7.99
CA SER A 240 -13.94 -7.80 -9.14
C SER A 240 -13.16 -7.48 -10.40
N CYS A 241 -13.28 -8.31 -11.43
CA CYS A 241 -12.62 -8.07 -12.71
C CYS A 241 -13.08 -6.75 -13.37
N LEU A 242 -14.39 -6.49 -13.34
CA LEU A 242 -15.00 -5.29 -13.89
C LEU A 242 -14.53 -4.02 -13.16
N ASP A 243 -14.46 -4.06 -11.83
CA ASP A 243 -13.99 -2.93 -11.05
C ASP A 243 -12.49 -2.70 -11.23
N ALA A 244 -11.70 -3.78 -11.37
CA ALA A 244 -10.28 -3.70 -11.66
C ALA A 244 -10.03 -3.00 -13.02
N LEU A 245 -10.79 -3.33 -14.07
CA LEU A 245 -10.69 -2.68 -15.38
C LEU A 245 -11.02 -1.18 -15.33
N ARG A 246 -11.81 -0.73 -14.35
CA ARG A 246 -12.15 0.68 -14.12
C ARG A 246 -11.20 1.37 -13.14
N HIS A 247 -10.20 0.67 -12.62
CA HIS A 247 -9.29 1.20 -11.63
C HIS A 247 -8.36 2.27 -12.25
N PRO A 248 -8.08 3.40 -11.55
CA PRO A 248 -7.22 4.47 -12.09
C PRO A 248 -5.86 4.04 -12.60
N PHE A 249 -5.30 2.98 -12.03
CA PHE A 249 -4.05 2.38 -12.51
C PHE A 249 -4.12 1.93 -13.98
N LEU A 250 -5.24 1.34 -14.43
CA LEU A 250 -5.37 0.79 -15.79
C LEU A 250 -5.97 1.76 -16.79
N CYS A 251 -6.74 2.75 -16.33
CA CYS A 251 -7.29 3.78 -17.20
C CYS A 251 -6.33 4.96 -17.40
N GLY A 252 -5.29 5.12 -16.58
CA GLY A 252 -4.32 6.21 -16.77
C GLY A 252 -4.90 7.61 -16.52
N PRO A 253 -4.12 8.67 -16.79
CA PRO A 253 -4.45 10.04 -16.37
C PRO A 253 -5.56 10.70 -17.22
N LYS A 254 -5.74 10.28 -18.48
CA LYS A 254 -6.74 10.87 -19.38
C LYS A 254 -8.17 10.52 -19.01
N TRP A 255 -8.40 9.32 -18.52
CA TRP A 255 -9.73 8.83 -18.26
C TRP A 255 -10.20 9.40 -16.93
N ARG A 256 -11.15 10.34 -16.99
CA ARG A 256 -11.80 10.92 -15.82
C ARG A 256 -12.71 9.87 -15.17
N ILE A 257 -12.11 8.97 -14.40
CA ILE A 257 -12.86 8.13 -13.48
C ILE A 257 -13.34 9.06 -12.37
N ASN A 258 -14.64 9.04 -12.05
CA ASN A 258 -15.14 9.73 -10.87
C ASN A 258 -14.61 8.98 -9.63
N PRO A 259 -13.52 9.43 -9.00
CA PRO A 259 -12.82 8.62 -8.04
C PRO A 259 -13.63 8.56 -6.74
N SER A 260 -13.72 7.39 -6.14
CA SER A 260 -14.30 7.25 -4.80
C SER A 260 -13.54 8.10 -3.77
N THR A 261 -14.18 8.44 -2.66
CA THR A 261 -13.49 9.10 -1.53
C THR A 261 -12.32 8.28 -1.00
N SER A 262 -12.41 6.94 -1.07
CA SER A 262 -11.33 6.03 -0.66
C SER A 262 -10.09 6.13 -1.55
N ILE A 263 -10.24 6.22 -2.88
CA ILE A 263 -9.08 6.33 -3.78
C ILE A 263 -8.43 7.72 -3.71
N ILE A 264 -9.23 8.78 -3.49
CA ILE A 264 -8.70 10.13 -3.24
C ILE A 264 -7.85 10.12 -1.96
N ARG A 265 -8.38 9.54 -0.87
CA ARG A 265 -7.66 9.44 0.40
C ARG A 265 -6.39 8.60 0.25
N TRP A 266 -6.47 7.47 -0.44
CA TRP A 266 -5.29 6.65 -0.78
C TRP A 266 -4.23 7.49 -1.50
N GLY A 267 -4.64 8.25 -2.52
CA GLY A 267 -3.75 9.07 -3.30
C GLY A 267 -3.07 10.17 -2.48
N LEU A 268 -3.82 10.84 -1.61
CA LEU A 268 -3.29 11.84 -0.68
C LEU A 268 -2.28 11.21 0.29
N GLY A 269 -2.60 10.06 0.86
CA GLY A 269 -1.73 9.33 1.79
C GLY A 269 -0.43 8.89 1.12
N SER A 270 -0.53 8.22 -0.02
CA SER A 270 0.64 7.76 -0.79
C SER A 270 1.51 8.94 -1.23
N THR A 271 0.91 10.07 -1.60
CA THR A 271 1.68 11.28 -1.95
C THR A 271 2.33 11.90 -0.71
N ALA A 272 1.64 11.93 0.44
CA ALA A 272 2.19 12.42 1.69
C ALA A 272 3.40 11.60 2.15
N VAL A 273 3.34 10.27 2.07
CA VAL A 273 4.47 9.37 2.35
C VAL A 273 5.65 9.69 1.46
N ARG A 274 5.44 9.74 0.13
CA ARG A 274 6.51 10.07 -0.82
C ARG A 274 7.13 11.44 -0.55
N MET A 275 6.32 12.45 -0.31
CA MET A 275 6.81 13.80 0.02
C MET A 275 7.59 13.85 1.35
N ALA A 276 7.28 12.96 2.29
CA ALA A 276 8.02 12.85 3.55
C ALA A 276 9.32 12.05 3.39
N GLU A 277 9.40 11.12 2.44
CA GLU A 277 10.62 10.37 2.13
C GLU A 277 11.59 11.14 1.21
N ASP A 278 11.09 12.06 0.39
CA ASP A 278 11.91 12.89 -0.51
C ASP A 278 12.81 13.87 0.27
N TYR A 279 14.11 13.85 -0.02
CA TYR A 279 15.17 14.54 0.75
C TYR A 279 15.13 16.09 0.66
N ILE A 280 14.45 16.68 -0.34
CA ILE A 280 14.51 18.13 -0.62
C ILE A 280 13.37 18.87 0.08
N TYR A 281 13.47 19.01 1.41
CA TYR A 281 12.38 19.48 2.26
C TYR A 281 12.21 21.02 2.31
N GLY A 282 11.69 21.61 1.23
CA GLY A 282 11.43 23.05 1.10
C GLY A 282 10.17 23.56 1.82
N SER A 283 10.06 24.88 2.02
CA SER A 283 8.88 25.52 2.67
C SER A 283 7.56 25.26 1.93
N HIS A 284 7.61 25.03 0.61
CA HIS A 284 6.45 24.70 -0.20
C HIS A 284 5.95 23.27 0.08
N GLN A 285 6.86 22.30 0.18
CA GLN A 285 6.50 20.91 0.47
C GLN A 285 5.90 20.77 1.87
N ARG A 286 6.47 21.46 2.87
CA ARG A 286 5.90 21.55 4.23
C ARG A 286 4.44 22.00 4.22
N ARG A 287 4.15 23.08 3.47
CA ARG A 287 2.79 23.61 3.33
C ARG A 287 1.86 22.64 2.63
N ARG A 288 2.33 21.95 1.58
CA ARG A 288 1.54 20.90 0.90
C ARG A 288 1.26 19.70 1.81
N LEU A 289 2.24 19.23 2.56
CA LEU A 289 2.07 18.07 3.44
C LEU A 289 1.09 18.37 4.58
N ALA A 290 1.19 19.55 5.20
CA ALA A 290 0.21 20.01 6.18
C ALA A 290 -1.21 20.06 5.58
N TYR A 291 -1.36 20.62 4.37
CA TYR A 291 -2.64 20.64 3.67
C TYR A 291 -3.18 19.24 3.35
N PHE A 292 -2.33 18.29 2.96
CA PHE A 292 -2.75 16.91 2.72
C PHE A 292 -3.20 16.21 4.00
N VAL A 293 -2.51 16.42 5.12
CA VAL A 293 -2.92 15.87 6.43
C VAL A 293 -4.33 16.37 6.77
N GLU A 294 -4.57 17.68 6.67
CA GLU A 294 -5.89 18.26 6.92
C GLU A 294 -6.96 17.67 5.98
N LEU A 295 -6.66 17.56 4.68
CA LEU A 295 -7.60 17.02 3.71
C LEU A 295 -7.92 15.53 3.97
N MET A 296 -6.93 14.73 4.37
CA MET A 296 -7.13 13.32 4.72
C MET A 296 -8.01 13.15 5.96
N GLU A 297 -7.85 14.01 6.97
CA GLU A 297 -8.68 14.01 8.17
C GLU A 297 -10.13 14.39 7.85
N VAL A 298 -10.34 15.38 6.98
CA VAL A 298 -11.70 15.79 6.53
C VAL A 298 -12.38 14.71 5.71
N LEU A 299 -11.64 14.01 4.84
CA LEU A 299 -12.17 12.97 3.97
C LEU A 299 -12.37 11.61 4.67
N ASN A 300 -12.16 11.51 5.99
CA ASN A 300 -12.25 10.24 6.71
C ASN A 300 -13.72 9.78 6.85
N PRO A 301 -14.10 8.54 6.47
CA PRO A 301 -15.49 8.10 6.44
C PRO A 301 -15.94 7.52 7.79
N ASN A 302 -14.99 7.29 8.71
CA ASN A 302 -15.21 6.59 9.97
C ASN A 302 -15.61 7.58 11.06
N LEU A 303 -16.90 7.92 11.08
CA LEU A 303 -17.53 8.67 12.18
C LEU A 303 -17.86 7.78 13.39
N ARG A 304 -17.72 6.45 13.26
CA ARG A 304 -17.97 5.47 14.33
C ARG A 304 -16.64 4.95 14.87
N THR A 305 -16.40 5.27 16.13
CA THR A 305 -15.18 5.06 16.90
C THR A 305 -14.94 3.61 17.34
N GLU A 306 -15.95 2.73 17.26
CA GLU A 306 -15.96 1.40 17.87
C GLU A 306 -14.99 0.39 17.22
N ASN A 307 -14.60 0.57 15.96
CA ASN A 307 -13.63 -0.31 15.27
C ASN A 307 -12.18 0.22 15.30
N TRP A 308 -11.96 1.41 15.85
CA TRP A 308 -10.66 2.08 15.78
C TRP A 308 -9.60 1.43 16.69
N LEU A 309 -10.01 1.02 17.90
CA LEU A 309 -9.14 0.40 18.89
C LEU A 309 -8.51 -0.92 18.40
N GLN A 310 -9.26 -1.72 17.66
CA GLN A 310 -8.75 -2.98 17.09
C GLN A 310 -7.70 -2.74 15.99
N LEU A 311 -7.78 -1.59 15.30
CA LEU A 311 -6.93 -1.24 14.15
C LEU A 311 -5.64 -0.51 14.55
N LEU A 312 -5.58 -0.01 15.80
CA LEU A 312 -4.43 0.73 16.35
C LEU A 312 -3.22 -0.17 16.58
N HIS A 313 -3.43 -1.46 16.84
CA HIS A 313 -2.37 -2.39 17.21
C HIS A 313 -1.27 -2.51 16.17
N GLY A 314 -0.03 -2.52 16.66
CA GLY A 314 1.18 -2.75 15.89
C GLY A 314 2.19 -1.64 16.04
N ARG A 315 3.22 -1.70 15.19
CA ARG A 315 4.35 -0.78 15.18
C ARG A 315 4.17 0.27 14.09
N TRP A 316 4.34 1.53 14.45
CA TRP A 316 4.11 2.68 13.58
C TRP A 316 5.38 3.52 13.52
N ARG A 317 5.92 3.77 12.32
CA ARG A 317 7.07 4.65 12.10
C ARG A 317 6.61 6.07 11.86
N LEU A 318 7.19 7.03 12.57
CA LEU A 318 6.90 8.44 12.41
C LEU A 318 7.64 8.99 11.17
N LEU A 319 6.89 9.57 10.23
CA LEU A 319 7.45 10.14 9.00
C LEU A 319 7.54 11.67 9.04
N TYR A 320 6.62 12.33 9.75
CA TYR A 320 6.53 13.78 9.72
C TYR A 320 5.86 14.34 10.98
N CYS A 321 6.30 15.53 11.42
CA CYS A 321 5.62 16.31 12.45
C CYS A 321 5.54 17.80 12.04
N THR A 322 4.33 18.38 11.96
CA THR A 322 4.00 19.79 11.63
C THR A 322 5.18 20.74 11.34
N GLY A 323 5.64 20.72 10.09
CA GLY A 323 6.65 21.63 9.55
C GLY A 323 8.10 21.29 9.87
N ARG A 324 8.36 20.20 10.59
CA ARG A 324 9.69 19.66 10.88
C ARG A 324 9.81 18.26 10.28
N HIS A 325 10.89 18.06 9.53
CA HIS A 325 11.29 16.73 9.10
C HIS A 325 12.22 16.15 10.17
N ILE A 326 12.07 14.87 10.49
CA ILE A 326 12.78 14.24 11.59
C ILE A 326 14.18 13.87 11.11
N GLY A 327 15.20 14.21 11.91
CA GLY A 327 16.60 13.94 11.56
C GLY A 327 17.21 14.91 10.55
N LEU A 328 16.44 15.85 9.97
CA LEU A 328 16.98 16.94 9.15
C LEU A 328 17.18 18.19 10.01
N THR A 329 18.44 18.46 10.34
CA THR A 329 18.86 19.67 11.05
C THR A 329 20.01 20.34 10.30
N LEU A 330 19.93 21.66 10.14
CA LEU A 330 21.07 22.48 9.66
C LEU A 330 22.03 22.84 10.81
N ARG A 331 21.67 22.48 12.05
CA ARG A 331 22.50 22.72 13.22
C ARG A 331 23.69 21.76 13.19
N GLN A 332 24.85 22.23 13.63
CA GLN A 332 26.05 21.41 13.88
C GLN A 332 26.23 21.22 15.39
N PRO A 333 25.45 20.35 16.06
CA PRO A 333 25.58 20.13 17.49
C PRO A 333 26.86 19.34 17.80
N SER A 334 27.39 19.52 19.01
CA SER A 334 28.43 18.69 19.60
C SER A 334 27.86 18.03 20.86
N PRO A 335 27.51 16.73 20.83
CA PRO A 335 27.79 15.72 19.80
C PRO A 335 26.85 15.76 18.59
N ARG A 336 27.34 15.31 17.42
CA ARG A 336 26.56 15.21 16.18
C ARG A 336 25.68 13.97 16.22
N ILE A 337 24.36 14.16 16.14
CA ILE A 337 23.39 13.06 16.24
C ILE A 337 22.50 13.04 15.00
N LEU A 338 22.42 11.86 14.42
CA LEU A 338 21.48 11.52 13.36
C LEU A 338 20.37 10.67 13.94
N ILE A 339 19.13 11.18 13.92
CA ILE A 339 17.96 10.36 14.23
C ILE A 339 17.76 9.34 13.10
N SER A 340 17.63 8.06 13.45
CA SER A 340 17.33 7.01 12.49
C SER A 340 15.80 6.85 12.37
N ASP A 341 15.25 5.79 12.93
CA ASP A 341 13.81 5.55 12.91
C ASP A 341 13.19 5.85 14.27
N VAL A 342 12.05 6.52 14.24
CA VAL A 342 11.21 6.77 15.42
C VAL A 342 9.96 5.92 15.28
N PHE A 343 9.74 5.00 16.22
CA PHE A 343 8.60 4.11 16.24
C PHE A 343 7.69 4.38 17.43
N LEU A 344 6.40 4.19 17.22
CA LEU A 344 5.39 4.07 18.25
C LEU A 344 4.77 2.68 18.11
N THR A 345 4.97 1.83 19.11
CA THR A 345 4.36 0.51 19.21
C THR A 345 3.16 0.59 20.13
N VAL A 346 2.02 0.10 19.66
CA VAL A 346 0.79 0.03 20.44
C VAL A 346 0.38 -1.43 20.58
N SER A 347 0.35 -1.90 21.82
CA SER A 347 -0.11 -3.25 22.20
C SER A 347 -1.26 -3.16 23.19
N SER A 348 -2.19 -4.11 23.13
CA SER A 348 -3.17 -4.30 24.19
C SER A 348 -2.78 -5.52 25.02
N GLU A 349 -2.86 -5.38 26.33
CA GLU A 349 -2.54 -6.43 27.31
C GLU A 349 -3.80 -7.18 27.80
N SER A 350 -5.02 -6.66 27.56
CA SER A 350 -6.28 -7.28 28.02
C SER A 350 -7.52 -6.88 27.19
N ALA A 351 -8.70 -7.42 27.54
CA ALA A 351 -9.98 -7.07 26.92
C ALA A 351 -10.49 -5.66 27.30
N ASP A 352 -9.86 -5.02 28.29
CA ASP A 352 -10.14 -3.64 28.70
C ASP A 352 -9.41 -2.64 27.79
N PRO A 353 -9.87 -1.37 27.67
CA PRO A 353 -9.28 -0.38 26.76
C PRO A 353 -7.97 0.24 27.31
N VAL A 354 -7.15 -0.55 27.99
CA VAL A 354 -5.81 -0.17 28.47
C VAL A 354 -4.78 -0.67 27.47
N PHE A 355 -4.05 0.26 26.86
CA PHE A 355 -3.02 -0.01 25.87
C PHE A 355 -1.66 0.29 26.46
N SER A 356 -0.69 -0.56 26.17
CA SER A 356 0.72 -0.30 26.39
C SER A 356 1.28 0.42 25.15
N LEU A 357 1.84 1.60 25.36
CA LEU A 357 2.42 2.46 24.35
C LEU A 357 3.93 2.51 24.56
N MET A 358 4.69 2.16 23.53
CA MET A 358 6.15 2.19 23.55
C MET A 358 6.67 3.05 22.40
N SER A 359 7.37 4.12 22.71
CA SER A 359 8.06 4.98 21.77
C SER A 359 9.54 4.61 21.72
N ASP A 360 10.00 4.10 20.58
CA ASP A 360 11.41 3.76 20.35
C ASP A 360 12.04 4.76 19.38
N ILE A 361 13.04 5.51 19.85
CA ILE A 361 13.80 6.47 19.06
C ILE A 361 15.20 5.91 18.83
N GLY A 362 15.46 5.46 17.62
CA GLY A 362 16.81 5.10 17.19
C GLY A 362 17.64 6.34 16.85
N PHE A 363 18.91 6.34 17.22
CA PHE A 363 19.84 7.40 16.88
C PHE A 363 21.25 6.86 16.61
N ARG A 364 22.04 7.62 15.86
CA ARG A 364 23.48 7.39 15.68
C ARG A 364 24.28 8.61 16.13
N ILE A 365 25.27 8.37 16.97
CA ILE A 365 26.27 9.36 17.37
C ILE A 365 27.37 9.33 16.31
N MET A 366 27.47 10.41 15.56
CA MET A 366 28.45 10.58 14.50
C MET A 366 29.77 11.06 15.10
N PRO A 367 30.92 10.61 14.58
CA PRO A 367 32.21 11.17 14.97
C PRO A 367 32.26 12.68 14.68
N GLU A 368 33.05 13.42 15.47
CA GLU A 368 33.13 14.89 15.38
C GLU A 368 33.84 15.38 14.10
N SER A 369 34.63 14.51 13.45
CA SER A 369 35.14 14.76 12.10
C SER A 369 34.00 14.85 11.06
N ASN A 370 34.29 15.36 9.86
CA ASN A 370 33.30 15.62 8.79
C ASN A 370 32.21 14.54 8.70
N TRP A 371 30.96 14.94 8.38
CA TRP A 371 29.84 14.01 8.17
C TRP A 371 30.29 12.88 7.25
N PRO A 372 30.47 11.65 7.77
CA PRO A 372 30.99 10.58 6.94
C PRO A 372 29.92 10.25 5.91
N HIS A 373 30.34 10.09 4.65
CA HIS A 373 29.42 9.93 3.52
C HIS A 373 28.52 8.70 3.65
N ASP A 374 28.98 7.69 4.37
CA ASP A 374 28.27 6.45 4.70
C ASP A 374 27.30 6.59 5.91
N LYS A 375 27.29 7.75 6.58
CA LYS A 375 26.53 8.00 7.81
C LYS A 375 26.82 6.97 8.92
N SER A 376 28.05 6.47 8.98
CA SER A 376 28.52 5.56 10.02
C SER A 376 28.69 6.27 11.37
N GLY A 377 28.34 5.57 12.46
CA GLY A 377 28.42 6.09 13.82
C GLY A 377 27.99 5.06 14.85
N THR A 378 28.10 5.42 16.13
CA THR A 378 27.69 4.55 17.24
C THR A 378 26.17 4.55 17.37
N GLU A 379 25.55 3.38 17.32
CA GLU A 379 24.09 3.25 17.45
C GLU A 379 23.65 3.31 18.93
N GLY A 380 22.47 3.89 19.14
CA GLY A 380 21.75 3.85 20.40
C GLY A 380 20.24 3.89 20.20
N VAL A 381 19.51 3.49 21.24
CA VAL A 381 18.05 3.45 21.27
C VAL A 381 17.58 4.11 22.54
N LEU A 382 16.62 5.02 22.41
CA LEU A 382 15.89 5.60 23.52
C LEU A 382 14.46 5.06 23.49
N SER A 383 14.06 4.33 24.53
CA SER A 383 12.73 3.74 24.65
C SER A 383 11.95 4.43 25.77
N VAL A 384 10.71 4.80 25.48
CA VAL A 384 9.75 5.38 26.42
C VAL A 384 8.52 4.49 26.46
N THR A 385 8.21 3.91 27.61
CA THR A 385 7.05 3.03 27.80
C THR A 385 6.06 3.65 28.77
N THR A 386 4.77 3.51 28.47
CA THR A 386 3.68 3.98 29.31
C THR A 386 2.41 3.16 29.07
N SER A 387 1.60 2.96 30.09
CA SER A 387 0.23 2.44 29.95
C SER A 387 -0.74 3.60 29.79
N ALA A 388 -1.71 3.44 28.89
CA ALA A 388 -2.73 4.45 28.68
C ALA A 388 -4.10 3.86 28.36
N ARG A 389 -5.13 4.44 28.97
CA ARG A 389 -6.53 4.19 28.63
C ARG A 389 -6.90 5.01 27.41
N ILE A 390 -7.36 4.33 26.38
CA ILE A 390 -7.69 4.94 25.09
C ILE A 390 -9.21 4.92 24.94
N ALA A 391 -9.84 6.09 25.06
CA ALA A 391 -11.29 6.25 24.96
C ALA A 391 -11.68 6.87 23.61
N ALA A 392 -12.69 6.26 22.97
CA ALA A 392 -13.39 6.82 21.82
C ALA A 392 -14.04 8.17 22.16
N GLY A 393 -13.80 9.20 21.37
CA GLY A 393 -14.38 10.53 21.52
C GLY A 393 -14.77 11.18 20.18
N ARG A 394 -15.51 12.29 20.27
CA ARG A 394 -15.85 13.15 19.12
C ARG A 394 -15.50 14.60 19.45
N ILE A 395 -14.81 15.30 18.55
CA ILE A 395 -14.67 16.76 18.60
C ILE A 395 -15.78 17.36 17.74
N TYR A 396 -16.80 17.95 18.37
CA TYR A 396 -17.91 18.60 17.65
C TYR A 396 -17.54 20.00 17.14
N ILE A 397 -17.92 20.28 15.90
CA ILE A 397 -17.78 21.57 15.19
C ILE A 397 -19.20 22.16 15.03
N ASN A 398 -19.85 22.56 16.13
CA ASN A 398 -21.09 23.34 16.04
C ASN A 398 -20.91 24.77 16.60
N GLU A 399 -21.60 25.71 15.94
CA GLU A 399 -21.51 27.17 16.11
C GLU A 399 -22.36 27.74 17.26
N GLN A 400 -23.12 26.92 17.99
CA GLN A 400 -23.96 27.37 19.09
C GLN A 400 -23.70 26.53 20.32
N ASP A 401 -22.92 27.08 21.26
CA ASP A 401 -23.08 26.82 22.68
C ASP A 401 -22.77 28.12 23.41
N SER A 402 -23.79 28.97 23.43
CA SER A 402 -23.93 30.01 24.44
C SER A 402 -24.33 29.35 25.76
N LYS A 403 -23.48 29.56 26.77
CA LYS A 403 -23.68 29.32 28.22
C LYS A 403 -23.32 27.93 28.75
N GLU A 404 -22.15 27.93 29.39
CA GLU A 404 -21.77 27.18 30.60
C GLU A 404 -21.95 25.64 30.61
N SER A 405 -20.88 24.92 30.26
CA SER A 405 -20.29 23.89 31.14
C SER A 405 -18.93 23.41 30.59
N ARG A 406 -18.12 22.84 31.49
CA ARG A 406 -16.67 22.67 31.42
C ARG A 406 -16.20 21.67 30.33
N ALA A 407 -15.45 22.14 29.34
CA ALA A 407 -14.42 21.35 28.63
C ALA A 407 -13.43 22.29 27.90
N ALA A 408 -12.19 22.35 28.38
CA ALA A 408 -11.14 23.25 27.88
C ALA A 408 -10.52 22.84 26.51
N SER A 409 -11.09 21.87 25.80
CA SER A 409 -10.52 21.32 24.56
C SER A 409 -11.05 21.95 23.26
N SER A 410 -12.10 22.78 23.30
CA SER A 410 -12.82 23.23 22.08
C SER A 410 -12.31 24.54 21.44
N ARG A 411 -11.45 25.32 22.13
CA ARG A 411 -11.01 26.65 21.67
C ARG A 411 -9.79 26.65 20.74
N SER A 412 -8.95 25.61 20.79
CA SER A 412 -7.70 25.54 20.02
C SER A 412 -7.94 25.18 18.54
N SER A 413 -8.81 24.20 18.28
CA SER A 413 -8.99 23.60 16.95
C SER A 413 -9.73 24.49 15.95
N ARG A 414 -10.57 25.43 16.43
CA ARG A 414 -11.39 26.32 15.57
C ARG A 414 -10.58 27.42 14.87
N ARG A 415 -9.42 27.81 15.40
CA ARG A 415 -8.63 28.93 14.85
C ARG A 415 -7.95 28.57 13.52
N TYR A 416 -7.74 27.28 13.25
CA TYR A 416 -6.96 26.82 12.09
C TYR A 416 -7.79 26.57 10.82
N LEU A 417 -9.08 26.24 10.95
CA LEU A 417 -9.98 26.03 9.79
C LEU A 417 -10.46 27.34 9.14
N ARG A 418 -10.46 28.47 9.86
CA ARG A 418 -11.05 29.74 9.40
C ARG A 418 -10.23 30.51 8.36
N GLY A 419 -8.93 30.22 8.22
CA GLY A 419 -8.02 31.11 7.46
C GLY A 419 -8.05 30.99 5.93
N LYS A 420 -8.44 29.83 5.37
CA LYS A 420 -8.26 29.57 3.91
C LYS A 420 -9.45 28.92 3.19
N TRP A 421 -10.47 28.46 3.90
CA TRP A 421 -11.58 27.67 3.31
C TRP A 421 -12.79 28.50 2.86
N ARG A 422 -12.74 29.84 2.92
CA ARG A 422 -13.82 30.71 2.40
C ARG A 422 -14.08 30.55 0.89
N LYS A 423 -13.13 29.95 0.14
CA LYS A 423 -13.25 29.68 -1.32
C LYS A 423 -13.58 28.22 -1.67
N ALA A 424 -13.59 27.31 -0.70
CA ALA A 424 -13.99 25.90 -0.88
C ALA A 424 -15.46 25.67 -0.51
N SER A 425 -16.27 26.73 -0.54
CA SER A 425 -17.69 26.84 -0.19
C SER A 425 -18.65 26.14 -1.15
N LYS A 426 -18.21 25.09 -1.85
CA LYS A 426 -19.06 24.21 -2.66
C LYS A 426 -19.17 22.78 -2.12
N MET A 427 -18.65 22.50 -0.92
CA MET A 427 -19.09 21.31 -0.16
C MET A 427 -20.33 21.70 0.64
N LYS A 428 -21.44 21.00 0.38
CA LYS A 428 -22.77 21.34 0.93
C LYS A 428 -22.87 21.15 2.44
N GLU A 429 -21.95 20.41 3.06
CA GLU A 429 -21.85 20.23 4.51
C GLU A 429 -20.38 19.89 4.87
N LEU A 430 -19.79 20.66 5.81
CA LEU A 430 -18.58 20.25 6.52
C LEU A 430 -18.98 19.20 7.57
N PRO A 431 -18.19 18.13 7.81
CA PRO A 431 -18.53 17.16 8.84
C PRO A 431 -18.57 17.85 10.22
N ALA A 432 -19.71 17.72 10.91
CA ALA A 432 -19.97 18.35 12.21
C ALA A 432 -19.12 17.81 13.36
N SER A 433 -18.28 16.80 13.13
CA SER A 433 -17.36 16.27 14.14
C SER A 433 -16.16 15.55 13.54
N LEU A 434 -14.98 15.68 14.15
CA LEU A 434 -13.83 14.81 13.89
C LEU A 434 -13.83 13.64 14.91
N PRO A 435 -13.61 12.39 14.49
CA PRO A 435 -13.36 11.31 15.43
C PRO A 435 -12.05 11.62 16.17
N SER A 436 -12.09 11.58 17.49
CA SER A 436 -10.94 11.86 18.34
C SER A 436 -10.81 10.77 19.36
N VAL A 437 -9.62 10.58 19.89
CA VAL A 437 -9.36 9.55 20.87
C VAL A 437 -8.61 10.20 22.00
N ASN A 438 -9.20 10.15 23.19
CA ASN A 438 -8.57 10.68 24.38
C ASN A 438 -7.70 9.57 24.99
N ILE A 439 -6.45 9.92 25.30
CA ILE A 439 -5.48 9.02 25.91
C ILE A 439 -5.26 9.51 27.35
N ALA A 440 -5.58 8.69 28.35
CA ALA A 440 -5.29 8.97 29.76
C ALA A 440 -4.17 8.03 30.22
N MET A 441 -3.05 8.58 30.71
CA MET A 441 -1.82 7.82 30.97
C MET A 441 -1.57 7.54 32.46
N ASP A 442 -0.84 6.47 32.75
CA ASP A 442 -0.27 6.16 34.06
C ASP A 442 1.24 6.52 34.11
N GLU A 443 2.08 5.68 34.74
CA GLU A 443 3.53 5.91 34.89
C GLU A 443 4.29 5.87 33.55
N VAL A 444 5.33 6.70 33.42
CA VAL A 444 6.18 6.81 32.23
C VAL A 444 7.59 6.33 32.58
N ASN A 445 8.03 5.25 31.95
CA ASN A 445 9.38 4.71 32.09
C ASN A 445 10.23 5.12 30.88
N ILE A 446 11.44 5.62 31.13
CA ILE A 446 12.38 6.06 30.09
C ILE A 446 13.70 5.31 30.26
N SER A 447 14.14 4.63 29.21
CA SER A 447 15.43 3.94 29.17
C SER A 447 16.22 4.33 27.92
N MET A 448 17.55 4.47 28.05
CA MET A 448 18.44 4.77 26.94
C MET A 448 19.57 3.76 26.93
N SER A 449 19.77 3.09 25.79
CA SER A 449 20.88 2.17 25.55
C SER A 449 21.77 2.72 24.43
N CYS A 450 23.08 2.52 24.55
CA CYS A 450 24.04 2.93 23.55
C CYS A 450 25.19 1.92 23.50
N ASN A 451 25.69 1.65 22.30
CA ASN A 451 26.78 0.69 22.09
C ASN A 451 28.16 1.23 22.54
N SER A 452 28.25 2.50 22.95
CA SER A 452 29.44 3.11 23.57
C SER A 452 29.22 3.46 25.03
N THR A 453 30.29 3.38 25.82
CA THR A 453 30.32 3.92 27.18
C THR A 453 30.27 5.45 27.15
N LEU A 454 29.13 6.02 27.51
CA LEU A 454 28.95 7.47 27.64
C LEU A 454 29.08 7.88 29.10
N ASN A 455 29.79 8.96 29.38
CA ASN A 455 29.73 9.61 30.69
C ASN A 455 28.38 10.36 30.86
N VAL A 456 27.98 10.65 32.09
CA VAL A 456 26.67 11.26 32.41
C VAL A 456 26.47 12.59 31.67
N ASN A 457 27.51 13.43 31.61
CA ASN A 457 27.45 14.73 30.93
C ASN A 457 27.25 14.60 29.41
N SER A 458 27.89 13.61 28.77
CA SER A 458 27.75 13.34 27.34
C SER A 458 26.40 12.73 27.04
N ALA A 459 25.93 11.80 27.88
CA ALA A 459 24.58 11.24 27.77
C ALA A 459 23.50 12.33 27.86
N GLN A 460 23.66 13.31 28.76
CA GLN A 460 22.74 14.44 28.87
C GLN A 460 22.73 15.33 27.61
N LYS A 461 23.91 15.62 27.04
CA LYS A 461 24.02 16.35 25.76
C LYS A 461 23.37 15.59 24.61
N VAL A 462 23.57 14.27 24.55
CA VAL A 462 22.95 13.40 23.55
C VAL A 462 21.43 13.47 23.67
N LEU A 463 20.91 13.28 24.88
CA LEU A 463 19.48 13.31 25.16
C LEU A 463 18.84 14.67 24.84
N GLN A 464 19.54 15.77 25.11
CA GLN A 464 19.09 17.12 24.76
C GLN A 464 18.97 17.30 23.23
N GLU A 465 19.94 16.79 22.47
CA GLU A 465 19.90 16.91 21.02
C GLU A 465 18.82 16.01 20.40
N ILE A 466 18.64 14.79 20.91
CA ILE A 466 17.53 13.91 20.50
C ILE A 466 16.20 14.65 20.74
N ARG A 467 16.00 15.23 21.92
CA ARG A 467 14.81 16.05 22.27
C ARG A 467 14.57 17.25 21.36
N THR A 468 15.62 17.76 20.72
CA THR A 468 15.48 18.91 19.82
C THR A 468 15.07 18.49 18.41
N GLN A 469 15.45 17.27 17.98
CA GLN A 469 15.16 16.75 16.64
C GLN A 469 13.86 15.94 16.56
N THR A 470 13.39 15.36 17.67
CA THR A 470 12.14 14.58 17.71
C THR A 470 11.01 15.34 18.40
N PRO A 471 9.74 15.07 18.05
CA PRO A 471 8.61 15.77 18.66
C PRO A 471 8.48 15.45 20.17
N PRO A 472 8.07 16.43 21.00
CA PRO A 472 7.89 16.22 22.43
C PRO A 472 6.87 15.12 22.75
N GLU A 473 5.89 14.91 21.86
CA GLU A 473 4.87 13.86 21.96
C GLU A 473 5.49 12.45 21.94
N MET A 474 6.70 12.26 21.40
CA MET A 474 7.39 10.96 21.39
C MET A 474 8.16 10.67 22.70
N PHE A 475 8.33 11.66 23.57
CA PHE A 475 8.91 11.48 24.92
C PHE A 475 7.87 11.51 26.01
N ASP A 476 6.77 12.19 25.73
CA ASP A 476 5.67 12.39 26.65
C ASP A 476 4.40 12.20 25.85
N LEU A 477 3.99 10.94 25.78
CA LEU A 477 2.83 10.51 25.01
C LEU A 477 1.53 11.10 25.58
N SER A 478 1.54 11.65 26.80
CA SER A 478 0.39 12.36 27.40
C SER A 478 0.03 13.63 26.62
N LYS A 479 0.97 14.13 25.81
CA LYS A 479 0.74 15.27 24.91
C LYS A 479 -0.06 14.91 23.67
N ILE A 480 -0.41 13.65 23.44
CA ILE A 480 -1.26 13.22 22.33
C ILE A 480 -2.72 13.36 22.74
N VAL A 481 -3.48 14.17 21.99
CA VAL A 481 -4.88 14.51 22.31
C VAL A 481 -5.87 13.75 21.46
N CYS A 482 -5.55 13.51 20.18
CA CYS A 482 -6.44 12.75 19.31
C CYS A 482 -5.68 12.05 18.20
N GLY A 483 -6.29 11.00 17.64
CA GLY A 483 -5.77 10.25 16.51
C GLY A 483 -6.81 10.08 15.42
N THR A 484 -6.37 10.21 14.18
CA THR A 484 -7.14 9.92 12.97
C THR A 484 -6.51 8.72 12.26
N TYR A 485 -7.21 7.59 12.24
CA TYR A 485 -6.83 6.46 11.39
C TYR A 485 -7.33 6.70 9.97
N ILE A 486 -6.41 6.65 9.01
CA ILE A 486 -6.69 6.93 7.59
C ILE A 486 -6.97 5.61 6.87
N ASP A 487 -6.03 4.68 6.96
CA ASP A 487 -6.09 3.33 6.40
C ASP A 487 -5.11 2.40 7.14
N ALA A 488 -5.00 1.14 6.71
CA ALA A 488 -4.12 0.14 7.34
C ALA A 488 -2.64 0.50 7.36
N ARG A 489 -2.21 1.47 6.54
CA ARG A 489 -0.83 1.94 6.43
C ARG A 489 -0.61 3.23 7.18
N LEU A 490 -1.63 4.09 7.34
CA LEU A 490 -1.45 5.48 7.73
C LEU A 490 -2.31 5.89 8.93
N MET A 491 -1.68 6.59 9.86
CA MET A 491 -2.31 7.18 11.02
C MET A 491 -1.77 8.59 11.26
N VAL A 492 -2.63 9.51 11.70
CA VAL A 492 -2.23 10.86 12.13
C VAL A 492 -2.56 11.02 13.61
N LEU A 493 -1.59 11.42 14.42
CA LEU A 493 -1.80 11.78 15.82
C LEU A 493 -1.63 13.29 16.00
N ARG A 494 -2.46 13.90 16.84
CA ARG A 494 -2.44 15.34 17.12
C ARG A 494 -1.97 15.61 18.54
N GLY A 495 -1.01 16.51 18.69
CA GLY A 495 -0.52 16.97 19.99
C GLY A 495 -1.40 18.06 20.63
N VAL A 496 -1.24 18.30 21.94
CA VAL A 496 -1.90 19.40 22.68
C VAL A 496 -1.60 20.77 22.08
N ASN A 497 -0.40 20.93 21.54
CA ASN A 497 0.07 22.12 20.83
C ASN A 497 -0.53 22.28 19.40
N GLY A 498 -1.36 21.33 18.95
CA GLY A 498 -1.90 21.29 17.58
C GLY A 498 -0.96 20.66 16.55
N SER A 499 0.17 20.09 16.97
CA SER A 499 1.09 19.37 16.09
C SER A 499 0.38 18.19 15.43
N ALA A 500 0.83 17.81 14.23
CA ALA A 500 0.30 16.66 13.50
C ALA A 500 1.46 15.73 13.18
N LEU A 501 1.42 14.55 13.77
CA LEU A 501 2.37 13.48 13.62
C LEU A 501 1.81 12.48 12.62
N LEU A 502 2.42 12.37 11.45
CA LEU A 502 2.06 11.40 10.42
C LEU A 502 2.87 10.13 10.60
N PHE A 503 2.18 9.04 10.86
CA PHE A 503 2.75 7.71 11.04
C PHE A 503 2.42 6.79 9.86
N ILE A 504 3.36 5.91 9.57
CA ILE A 504 3.20 4.80 8.63
C ILE A 504 3.38 3.46 9.35
N ARG A 505 2.63 2.44 8.98
CA ARG A 505 2.74 1.12 9.60
C ARG A 505 4.08 0.49 9.24
N SER A 506 4.77 -0.02 10.25
CA SER A 506 6.00 -0.78 10.11
C SER A 506 5.72 -2.21 10.51
N ASN A 507 5.95 -3.15 9.60
CA ASN A 507 5.96 -4.55 10.00
C ASN A 507 7.26 -4.82 10.76
N PRO A 508 7.22 -5.57 11.87
CA PRO A 508 8.44 -6.02 12.51
C PRO A 508 9.27 -6.75 11.45
N ARG A 509 10.56 -6.41 11.34
CA ARG A 509 11.48 -7.23 10.55
C ARG A 509 11.39 -8.62 11.15
N THR A 510 10.84 -9.58 10.41
CA THR A 510 11.10 -10.97 10.71
C THR A 510 12.60 -11.08 10.64
N ASN A 511 13.26 -11.20 11.79
CA ASN A 511 14.67 -11.53 11.82
C ASN A 511 14.87 -12.69 10.85
N SER A 512 15.84 -12.49 9.97
CA SER A 512 16.28 -13.36 8.89
C SER A 512 16.21 -14.84 9.24
#